data_AF-A0A2N2EQ55-F1
#
_entry.id   AF-A0A2N2EQ55-F1
#
_cell.length_a   1.000
_cell.length_b   1.000
_cell.length_c   1.000
_cell.angle_alpha   90.00
_cell.angle_beta   90.00
_cell.angle_gamma   90.00
#
_symmetry.space_group_name_H-M   'P 1'
#
loop_
_entity.id
_entity.type
_entity.pdbx_description
1 polymer ?
#
loop_
_entity_poly.entity_id
_entity_poly.type
_entity_poly.pdbx_seq_one_letter_code
_entity_poly.pdbx_strand_id
1 'polypeptide(L)'
;MINCPKCSSEVLVETPALGNIPLDVCPACSGIWFEKGELEALLRQSQGGGQADLGLIDPKPEGHDCPACKAKMSRGGLVNPLLLVDKCQVCEGVWLDARELALVKKLLGLSGGESGVNVARPAAVPAAPEPRDPKLILIKIVAAGCAIAGLVGVSYQMYLYFSPAEAVSRAPSIGRAVLSVLLFAGGVLALNWGKEDRWR
;
A
#
# COMPACT_ATOMS: atom_id res chain seq x y z
N MET A 1 12.50 1.22 0.04
CA MET A 1 11.49 1.38 -1.04
C MET A 1 11.93 2.52 -1.92
N ILE A 2 12.16 2.22 -3.20
CA ILE A 2 12.61 3.19 -4.20
C ILE A 2 11.37 3.64 -4.97
N ASN A 3 11.08 4.94 -4.96
CA ASN A 3 9.90 5.49 -5.65
C ASN A 3 10.26 5.96 -7.05
N CYS A 4 9.31 5.86 -7.97
CA CYS A 4 9.51 6.37 -9.32
C CYS A 4 9.69 7.90 -9.27
N PRO A 5 10.73 8.45 -9.94
CA PRO A 5 10.98 9.89 -9.98
C PRO A 5 9.91 10.66 -10.77
N LYS A 6 9.16 9.98 -11.63
CA LYS A 6 8.03 10.55 -12.41
C LYS A 6 6.67 10.32 -11.77
N CYS A 7 6.50 9.17 -11.15
CA CYS A 7 5.26 8.75 -10.50
C CYS A 7 5.52 8.64 -9.00
N SER A 8 5.51 9.76 -8.29
CA SER A 8 5.90 9.82 -6.87
C SER A 8 5.08 8.90 -5.95
N SER A 9 3.87 8.51 -6.37
CA SER A 9 2.99 7.56 -5.68
C SER A 9 3.31 6.08 -5.95
N GLU A 10 4.20 5.77 -6.89
CA GLU A 10 4.52 4.40 -7.30
C GLU A 10 5.88 3.96 -6.77
N VAL A 11 5.90 2.74 -6.21
CA VAL A 11 7.13 2.06 -5.80
C VAL A 11 7.64 1.24 -7.00
N LEU A 12 8.95 1.27 -7.24
CA LEU A 12 9.58 0.44 -8.26
C LEU A 12 9.50 -1.04 -7.85
N VAL A 13 9.35 -1.90 -8.85
CA VAL A 13 9.24 -3.34 -8.68
C VAL A 13 10.45 -3.99 -9.31
N GLU A 14 11.23 -4.70 -8.50
CA GLU A 14 12.36 -5.49 -8.97
C GLU A 14 11.84 -6.65 -9.83
N THR A 15 12.33 -6.74 -11.06
CA THR A 15 11.97 -7.79 -12.01
C THR A 15 13.22 -8.34 -12.68
N PRO A 16 13.32 -9.67 -12.87
CA PRO A 16 14.38 -10.28 -13.65
C PRO A 16 14.09 -10.03 -15.14
N ALA A 17 14.40 -8.83 -15.62
CA ALA A 17 14.17 -8.42 -17.00
C ALA A 17 15.52 -8.21 -17.70
N LEU A 18 15.64 -8.75 -18.93
CA LEU A 18 16.86 -8.72 -19.76
C LEU A 18 18.10 -9.36 -19.09
N GLY A 19 18.35 -10.64 -19.40
CA GLY A 19 19.68 -11.23 -19.19
C GLY A 19 20.08 -11.60 -17.76
N ASN A 20 19.09 -11.83 -16.86
CA ASN A 20 19.27 -12.16 -15.44
C ASN A 20 19.75 -11.00 -14.54
N ILE A 21 19.69 -9.75 -15.01
CA ILE A 21 19.97 -8.58 -14.19
C ILE A 21 18.66 -8.16 -13.50
N PRO A 22 18.64 -7.96 -12.16
CA PRO A 22 17.48 -7.42 -11.48
C PRO A 22 17.27 -5.97 -11.93
N LEU A 23 16.07 -5.66 -12.45
CA LEU A 23 15.72 -4.31 -12.89
C LEU A 23 14.55 -3.76 -12.09
N ASP A 24 14.70 -2.54 -11.60
CA ASP A 24 13.66 -1.81 -10.90
C ASP A 24 12.76 -1.07 -11.88
N VAL A 25 11.54 -1.57 -12.09
CA VAL A 25 10.62 -1.04 -13.10
C VAL A 25 9.40 -0.38 -12.44
N CYS A 26 9.01 0.79 -12.95
CA CYS A 26 7.78 1.43 -12.53
C CYS A 26 6.55 0.79 -13.22
N PRO A 27 5.55 0.30 -12.47
CA PRO A 27 4.37 -0.32 -13.07
C PRO A 27 3.43 0.67 -13.78
N ALA A 28 3.56 1.98 -13.53
CA ALA A 28 2.69 3.00 -14.12
C ALA A 28 3.26 3.61 -15.41
N CYS A 29 4.55 4.01 -15.40
CA CYS A 29 5.17 4.68 -16.54
C CYS A 29 6.16 3.80 -17.32
N SER A 30 6.43 2.57 -16.84
CA SER A 30 7.41 1.63 -17.40
C SER A 30 8.84 2.18 -17.51
N GLY A 31 9.16 3.23 -16.73
CA GLY A 31 10.53 3.68 -16.56
C GLY A 31 11.33 2.70 -15.71
N ILE A 32 12.63 2.63 -15.97
CA ILE A 32 13.54 1.66 -15.38
C ILE A 32 14.67 2.38 -14.65
N TRP A 33 14.92 1.96 -13.43
CA TRP A 33 16.08 2.33 -12.66
C TRP A 33 17.16 1.26 -12.77
N PHE A 34 18.38 1.71 -13.04
CA PHE A 34 19.59 0.89 -13.03
C PHE A 34 20.49 1.37 -11.90
N GLU A 35 20.94 0.44 -11.07
CA GLU A 35 22.01 0.73 -10.12
C GLU A 35 23.35 0.93 -10.84
N LYS A 36 24.33 1.42 -10.09
CA LYS A 36 25.69 1.62 -10.58
C LYS A 36 26.25 0.32 -11.15
N GLY A 37 26.64 0.31 -12.41
CA GLY A 37 27.26 -0.86 -13.05
C GLY A 37 26.28 -1.82 -13.74
N GLU A 38 24.98 -1.73 -13.47
CA GLU A 38 23.99 -2.66 -14.05
C GLU A 38 23.74 -2.39 -15.53
N LEU A 39 23.61 -1.12 -15.89
CA LEU A 39 23.48 -0.72 -17.29
C LEU A 39 24.75 -1.05 -18.08
N GLU A 40 25.93 -0.82 -17.48
CA GLU A 40 27.22 -1.24 -18.05
C GLU A 40 27.27 -2.76 -18.29
N ALA A 41 26.81 -3.56 -17.31
CA ALA A 41 26.79 -5.01 -17.43
C ALA A 41 25.87 -5.47 -18.58
N LEU A 42 24.68 -4.87 -18.71
CA LEU A 42 23.73 -5.15 -19.78
C LEU A 42 24.29 -4.77 -21.16
N LEU A 43 24.94 -3.60 -21.26
CA LEU A 43 25.59 -3.17 -22.50
C LEU A 43 26.77 -4.07 -22.87
N ARG A 44 27.57 -4.53 -21.89
CA ARG A 44 28.67 -5.48 -22.13
C ARG A 44 28.19 -6.83 -22.62
N GLN A 45 27.08 -7.34 -22.07
CA GLN A 45 26.48 -8.62 -22.48
C GLN A 45 25.97 -8.57 -23.93
N SER A 46 25.44 -7.41 -24.35
CA SER A 46 24.88 -7.24 -25.70
C SER A 46 25.92 -6.89 -26.77
N GLN A 47 26.97 -6.12 -26.44
CA GLN A 47 27.96 -5.64 -27.42
C GLN A 47 29.29 -6.41 -27.46
N GLY A 48 29.41 -7.55 -26.77
CA GLY A 48 30.60 -8.42 -26.91
C GLY A 48 31.91 -7.84 -26.37
N GLY A 49 31.86 -7.08 -25.26
CA GLY A 49 33.05 -6.80 -24.44
C GLY A 49 33.77 -5.46 -24.65
N GLY A 50 33.21 -4.50 -25.39
CA GLY A 50 33.74 -3.12 -25.42
C GLY A 50 33.59 -2.39 -24.08
N GLN A 51 34.55 -1.52 -23.72
CA GLN A 51 34.37 -0.57 -22.62
C GLN A 51 33.24 0.42 -22.99
N ALA A 52 32.06 0.22 -22.42
CA ALA A 52 30.99 1.21 -22.48
C ALA A 52 31.33 2.34 -21.50
N ASP A 53 31.94 3.41 -22.02
CA ASP A 53 32.02 4.67 -21.28
C ASP A 53 30.61 5.26 -21.18
N LEU A 54 30.03 5.26 -19.97
CA LEU A 54 28.70 5.81 -19.69
C LEU A 54 28.77 7.27 -19.26
N GLY A 55 29.76 8.01 -19.75
CA GLY A 55 29.76 9.47 -19.73
C GLY A 55 28.53 10.01 -20.47
N LEU A 56 27.86 10.99 -19.85
CA LEU A 56 26.78 11.71 -20.52
C LEU A 56 27.36 12.66 -21.57
N ILE A 57 26.77 12.65 -22.75
CA ILE A 57 27.01 13.62 -23.82
C ILE A 57 26.09 14.82 -23.56
N ASP A 58 26.68 16.02 -23.45
CA ASP A 58 25.98 17.28 -23.14
C ASP A 58 25.09 17.20 -21.88
N PRO A 59 25.67 16.91 -20.69
CA PRO A 59 24.90 16.76 -19.45
C PRO A 59 24.32 18.11 -19.00
N LYS A 60 23.00 18.13 -18.80
CA LYS A 60 22.25 19.27 -18.28
C LYS A 60 21.69 18.96 -16.90
N PRO A 61 21.68 19.92 -15.95
CA PRO A 61 21.17 19.73 -14.59
C PRO A 61 19.62 19.76 -14.51
N GLU A 62 18.95 19.18 -15.50
CA GLU A 62 17.49 19.22 -15.70
C GLU A 62 16.80 17.87 -15.48
N GLY A 63 17.54 16.86 -15.00
CA GLY A 63 17.00 15.54 -14.72
C GLY A 63 16.11 15.48 -13.47
N HIS A 64 15.49 14.34 -13.24
CA HIS A 64 14.66 14.11 -12.06
C HIS A 64 15.48 13.91 -10.78
N ASP A 65 14.81 13.82 -9.64
CA ASP A 65 15.46 13.49 -8.37
C ASP A 65 15.79 12.00 -8.35
N CYS A 66 17.01 11.66 -7.95
CA CYS A 66 17.49 10.30 -7.90
C CYS A 66 16.60 9.47 -6.97
N PRO A 67 16.03 8.34 -7.43
CA PRO A 67 15.10 7.59 -6.63
C PRO A 67 15.78 6.90 -5.43
N ALA A 68 17.08 6.59 -5.53
CA ALA A 68 17.92 6.02 -4.48
C ALA A 68 18.41 7.06 -3.43
N CYS A 69 19.07 8.14 -3.86
CA CYS A 69 19.71 9.10 -2.93
C CYS A 69 19.07 10.49 -2.88
N LYS A 70 18.02 10.74 -3.67
CA LYS A 70 17.28 12.03 -3.79
C LYS A 70 18.09 13.21 -4.33
N ALA A 71 19.36 13.02 -4.71
CA ALA A 71 20.14 14.06 -5.39
C ALA A 71 19.59 14.35 -6.80
N LYS A 72 19.74 15.59 -7.26
CA LYS A 72 19.34 16.00 -8.61
C LYS A 72 20.18 15.27 -9.65
N MET A 73 19.55 14.59 -10.61
CA MET A 73 20.25 13.90 -11.70
C MET A 73 20.53 14.85 -12.87
N SER A 74 21.58 14.56 -13.62
CA SER A 74 21.88 15.24 -14.89
C SER A 74 21.25 14.45 -16.03
N ARG A 75 20.57 15.14 -16.96
CA ARG A 75 20.03 14.55 -18.18
C ARG A 75 21.01 14.75 -19.32
N GLY A 76 21.28 13.73 -20.12
CA GLY A 76 22.15 13.84 -21.28
C GLY A 76 22.09 12.60 -22.17
N GLY A 77 22.77 12.64 -23.32
CA GLY A 77 22.85 11.49 -24.22
C GLY A 77 23.76 10.39 -23.68
N LEU A 78 23.42 9.12 -23.90
CA LEU A 78 24.20 7.95 -23.48
C LEU A 78 24.56 7.12 -24.71
N VAL A 79 25.86 6.91 -25.00
CA VAL A 79 26.37 6.26 -26.24
C VAL A 79 26.02 7.02 -27.54
N ASN A 80 24.84 7.62 -27.61
CA ASN A 80 24.32 8.44 -28.69
C ASN A 80 23.58 9.65 -28.08
N PRO A 81 23.75 10.88 -28.62
CA PRO A 81 23.01 12.07 -28.18
C PRO A 81 21.48 11.94 -28.14
N LEU A 82 20.91 11.04 -28.96
CA LEU A 82 19.46 10.79 -29.04
C LEU A 82 18.94 9.87 -27.94
N LEU A 83 19.82 9.06 -27.32
CA LEU A 83 19.47 8.23 -26.19
C LEU A 83 19.64 9.05 -24.92
N LEU A 84 18.67 9.91 -24.63
CA LEU A 84 18.67 10.68 -23.40
C LEU A 84 18.49 9.74 -22.21
N VAL A 85 19.23 9.96 -21.13
CA VAL A 85 19.06 9.28 -19.84
C VAL A 85 19.33 10.28 -18.72
N ASP A 86 18.81 10.00 -17.54
CA ASP A 86 19.14 10.76 -16.33
C ASP A 86 20.17 9.97 -15.51
N LYS A 87 21.35 10.55 -15.25
CA LYS A 87 22.41 9.94 -14.43
C LYS A 87 22.62 10.71 -13.14
N CYS A 88 22.62 9.99 -12.03
CA CYS A 88 22.97 10.56 -10.73
C CYS A 88 24.49 10.71 -10.59
N GLN A 89 24.97 11.89 -10.20
CA GLN A 89 26.40 12.14 -9.98
C GLN A 89 26.89 11.68 -8.59
N VAL A 90 25.97 11.28 -7.69
CA VAL A 90 26.30 10.87 -6.31
C VAL A 90 26.39 9.36 -6.19
N CYS A 91 25.35 8.64 -6.63
CA CYS A 91 25.32 7.17 -6.56
C CYS A 91 25.60 6.49 -7.90
N GLU A 92 25.81 7.26 -8.98
CA GLU A 92 26.09 6.77 -10.34
C GLU A 92 24.99 5.90 -10.98
N GLY A 93 23.81 5.84 -10.35
CA GLY A 93 22.63 5.17 -10.91
C GLY A 93 22.04 5.92 -12.11
N VAL A 94 21.37 5.18 -12.98
CA VAL A 94 20.84 5.67 -14.25
C VAL A 94 19.35 5.39 -14.34
N TRP A 95 18.57 6.40 -14.75
CA TRP A 95 17.15 6.28 -15.03
C TRP A 95 16.90 6.36 -16.53
N LEU A 96 16.15 5.37 -17.06
CA LEU A 96 15.68 5.32 -18.43
C LEU A 96 14.16 5.39 -18.48
N ASP A 97 13.65 6.24 -19.36
CA ASP A 97 12.24 6.28 -19.67
C ASP A 97 11.81 5.11 -20.58
N ALA A 98 10.53 4.73 -20.50
CA ALA A 98 9.99 3.64 -21.33
C ALA A 98 10.25 3.81 -22.84
N ARG A 99 10.27 5.06 -23.33
CA ARG A 99 10.57 5.37 -24.73
C ARG A 99 12.06 5.20 -25.06
N GLU A 100 12.93 5.50 -24.11
CA GLU A 100 14.38 5.41 -24.26
C GLU A 100 14.83 3.95 -24.26
N LEU A 101 14.16 3.09 -23.49
CA LEU A 101 14.38 1.64 -23.51
C LEU A 101 14.18 1.02 -24.90
N ALA A 102 13.18 1.48 -25.65
CA ALA A 102 12.95 1.01 -27.02
C ALA A 102 14.13 1.37 -27.95
N LEU A 103 14.73 2.55 -27.76
CA LEU A 103 15.96 2.94 -28.47
C LEU A 103 17.15 2.09 -28.03
N VAL A 104 17.30 1.80 -26.74
CA VAL A 104 18.36 0.89 -26.25
C VAL A 104 18.26 -0.47 -26.90
N LYS A 105 17.08 -1.11 -26.90
CA LYS A 105 16.88 -2.43 -27.54
C LYS A 105 17.25 -2.40 -29.02
N LYS A 106 16.85 -1.34 -29.73
CA LYS A 106 17.16 -1.15 -31.16
C LYS A 106 18.67 -0.95 -31.41
N LEU A 107 19.33 -0.13 -30.59
CA LEU A 107 20.76 0.14 -30.69
C LEU A 107 21.60 -1.09 -30.32
N LEU A 108 21.12 -1.93 -29.41
CA LEU A 108 21.77 -3.16 -28.99
C LEU A 108 21.53 -4.35 -29.92
N GLY A 109 20.80 -4.18 -31.02
CA GLY A 109 20.52 -5.27 -31.95
C GLY A 109 19.73 -6.43 -31.33
N LEU A 110 19.05 -6.20 -30.20
CA LEU A 110 18.20 -7.19 -29.54
C LEU A 110 16.89 -7.30 -30.35
N SER A 111 16.96 -8.00 -31.49
CA SER A 111 15.81 -8.31 -32.33
C SER A 111 15.03 -9.48 -31.74
N GLY A 112 13.90 -9.19 -31.11
CA GLY A 112 12.97 -10.22 -30.60
C GLY A 112 12.68 -10.04 -29.12
N GLY A 113 11.68 -9.21 -28.82
CA GLY A 113 11.15 -9.02 -27.48
C GLY A 113 10.18 -7.85 -27.44
N GLU A 114 9.00 -8.09 -26.89
CA GLU A 114 7.94 -7.11 -26.67
C GLU A 114 8.49 -5.77 -26.13
N SER A 115 7.98 -4.67 -26.70
CA SER A 115 8.55 -3.31 -26.57
C SER A 115 8.46 -2.72 -25.17
N GLY A 116 7.73 -3.36 -24.25
CA GLY A 116 7.63 -2.97 -22.85
C GLY A 116 7.90 -4.16 -21.93
N VAL A 117 8.54 -3.91 -20.79
CA VAL A 117 8.51 -4.84 -19.67
C VAL A 117 7.18 -4.61 -18.97
N ASN A 118 6.21 -5.50 -19.21
CA ASN A 118 4.90 -5.39 -18.58
C ASN A 118 5.00 -5.98 -17.17
N VAL A 119 5.32 -5.12 -16.20
CA VAL A 119 5.36 -5.52 -14.79
C VAL A 119 3.98 -5.34 -14.21
N ALA A 120 3.37 -6.46 -13.81
CA ALA A 120 2.08 -6.42 -13.11
C ALA A 120 2.23 -5.52 -11.89
N ARG A 121 1.37 -4.49 -11.80
CA ARG A 121 1.28 -3.66 -10.61
C ARG A 121 1.07 -4.58 -9.41
N PRO A 122 1.91 -4.51 -8.36
CA PRO A 122 1.65 -5.24 -7.13
C PRO A 122 0.23 -4.92 -6.69
N ALA A 123 -0.53 -5.93 -6.29
CA ALA A 123 -1.88 -5.72 -5.79
C ALA A 123 -1.83 -4.56 -4.79
N ALA A 124 -2.64 -3.52 -5.02
CA ALA A 124 -2.67 -2.36 -4.14
C ALA A 124 -2.75 -2.88 -2.70
N VAL A 125 -1.79 -2.47 -1.86
CA VAL A 125 -1.87 -2.74 -0.43
C VAL A 125 -3.26 -2.27 -0.03
N PRO A 126 -4.12 -3.16 0.50
CA PRO A 126 -5.49 -2.79 0.81
C PRO A 126 -5.42 -1.54 1.67
N ALA A 127 -6.18 -0.52 1.26
CA ALA A 127 -6.18 0.78 1.91
C ALA A 127 -6.20 0.57 3.44
N ALA A 128 -5.29 1.27 4.12
CA ALA A 128 -5.18 1.17 5.58
C ALA A 128 -6.59 1.26 6.18
N PRO A 129 -6.95 0.37 7.12
CA PRO A 129 -8.31 0.30 7.64
C PRO A 129 -8.73 1.68 8.12
N GLU A 130 -9.90 2.14 7.67
CA GLU A 130 -10.38 3.47 8.00
C GLU A 130 -10.37 3.70 9.53
N PRO A 131 -10.00 4.91 9.98
CA PRO A 131 -9.97 5.23 11.39
C PRO A 131 -11.34 4.97 12.01
N ARG A 132 -11.38 4.12 13.04
CA ARG A 132 -12.64 3.74 13.72
C ARG A 132 -13.32 4.98 14.29
N ASP A 133 -14.57 5.22 13.87
CA ASP A 133 -15.38 6.35 14.34
C ASP A 133 -15.55 6.31 15.87
N PRO A 134 -15.04 7.30 16.63
CA PRO A 134 -15.16 7.34 18.09
C PRO A 134 -16.62 7.37 18.56
N LYS A 135 -17.55 7.90 17.76
CA LYS A 135 -18.99 7.89 18.09
C LYS A 135 -19.56 6.48 18.07
N LEU A 136 -19.13 5.66 17.12
CA LEU A 136 -19.56 4.26 17.02
C LEU A 136 -19.04 3.41 18.20
N ILE A 137 -17.84 3.71 18.68
CA ILE A 137 -17.28 3.07 19.88
C ILE A 137 -18.12 3.42 21.11
N LEU A 138 -18.45 4.71 21.29
CA LEU A 138 -19.26 5.18 22.41
C LEU A 138 -20.66 4.54 22.40
N ILE A 139 -21.32 4.45 21.23
CA ILE A 139 -22.62 3.80 21.07
C ILE A 139 -22.56 2.34 21.53
N LYS A 140 -21.52 1.59 21.14
CA LYS A 140 -21.36 0.19 21.54
C LYS A 140 -21.12 0.01 23.04
N ILE A 141 -20.36 0.91 23.66
CA ILE A 141 -20.12 0.89 25.12
C ILE A 141 -21.44 1.12 25.86
N VAL A 142 -22.23 2.12 25.43
CA VAL A 142 -23.54 2.42 26.03
C VAL A 142 -24.50 1.24 25.85
N ALA A 143 -24.56 0.66 24.65
CA ALA A 143 -25.40 -0.51 24.37
C ALA A 143 -25.02 -1.73 25.24
N ALA A 144 -23.71 -2.00 25.43
CA ALA A 144 -23.23 -3.03 26.33
C ALA A 144 -23.62 -2.74 27.79
N GLY A 145 -23.51 -1.49 28.23
CA GLY A 145 -23.95 -1.05 29.55
C GLY A 145 -25.44 -1.30 29.78
N CYS A 146 -26.30 -0.96 28.81
CA CYS A 146 -27.73 -1.24 28.87
C CYS A 146 -28.03 -2.74 28.95
N ALA A 147 -27.34 -3.57 28.16
CA ALA A 147 -27.50 -5.02 28.20
C ALA A 147 -27.15 -5.59 29.57
N ILE A 148 -25.98 -5.22 30.13
CA ILE A 148 -25.55 -5.70 31.45
C ILE A 148 -26.51 -5.26 32.55
N ALA A 149 -26.90 -3.98 32.55
CA ALA A 149 -27.84 -3.45 33.54
C ALA A 149 -29.21 -4.14 33.48
N GLY A 150 -29.72 -4.40 32.27
CA GLY A 150 -30.94 -5.15 32.06
C GLY A 150 -30.84 -6.58 32.60
N LEU A 151 -29.76 -7.30 32.31
CA LEU A 151 -29.53 -8.67 32.79
C LEU A 151 -29.46 -8.73 34.32
N VAL A 152 -28.71 -7.82 34.95
CA VAL A 152 -28.62 -7.71 36.41
C VAL A 152 -29.99 -7.40 37.01
N GLY A 153 -30.75 -6.50 36.38
CA GLY A 153 -32.10 -6.15 36.81
C GLY A 153 -33.07 -7.33 36.78
N VAL A 154 -33.07 -8.12 35.70
CA VAL A 154 -33.90 -9.33 35.57
C VAL A 154 -33.49 -10.36 36.62
N SER A 155 -32.19 -10.63 36.78
CA SER A 155 -31.66 -11.56 37.78
C SER A 155 -32.05 -11.15 39.20
N TYR A 156 -32.02 -9.85 39.51
CA TYR A 156 -32.45 -9.34 40.81
C TYR A 156 -33.95 -9.50 41.04
N GLN A 157 -34.80 -9.20 40.05
CA GLN A 157 -36.25 -9.42 40.18
C GLN A 157 -36.59 -10.91 40.33
N MET A 158 -35.86 -11.78 39.62
CA MET A 158 -35.97 -13.23 39.76
C MET A 158 -35.60 -13.67 41.18
N TYR A 159 -34.50 -13.15 41.72
CA TYR A 159 -34.10 -13.40 43.10
C TYR A 159 -35.17 -12.95 44.11
N LEU A 160 -35.78 -11.77 43.91
CA LEU A 160 -36.88 -11.30 44.76
C LEU A 160 -38.12 -12.20 44.69
N TYR A 161 -38.41 -12.77 43.51
CA TYR A 161 -39.56 -13.63 43.30
C TYR A 161 -39.41 -15.00 43.98
N PHE A 162 -38.22 -15.59 43.94
CA PHE A 162 -37.96 -16.91 44.52
C PHE A 162 -37.51 -16.89 45.99
N SER A 163 -37.14 -15.74 46.53
CA SER A 163 -36.74 -15.63 47.93
C SER A 163 -37.96 -15.62 48.85
N PRO A 164 -37.89 -16.27 50.02
CA PRO A 164 -38.97 -16.22 51.00
C PRO A 164 -39.18 -14.78 51.49
N ALA A 165 -40.44 -14.40 51.75
CA ALA A 165 -40.81 -13.02 52.09
C ALA A 165 -40.09 -12.48 53.35
N GLU A 166 -39.66 -13.37 54.24
CA GLU A 166 -38.91 -13.03 55.45
C GLU A 166 -37.44 -12.68 55.19
N ALA A 167 -36.88 -13.10 54.05
CA ALA A 167 -35.48 -12.90 53.70
C ALA A 167 -35.23 -11.61 52.92
N VAL A 168 -36.27 -10.89 52.47
CA VAL A 168 -36.10 -9.74 51.58
C VAL A 168 -37.00 -8.55 51.95
N SER A 169 -36.43 -7.35 51.95
CA SER A 169 -37.11 -6.10 52.31
C SER A 169 -37.90 -5.43 51.17
N ARG A 170 -37.90 -6.02 49.97
CA ARG A 170 -38.56 -5.45 48.77
C ARG A 170 -39.37 -6.51 48.04
N ALA A 171 -40.60 -6.16 47.68
CA ALA A 171 -41.44 -7.00 46.83
C ALA A 171 -41.00 -6.95 45.36
N PRO A 172 -41.16 -8.05 44.60
CA PRO A 172 -40.95 -8.05 43.16
C PRO A 172 -41.92 -7.07 42.47
N SER A 173 -41.46 -6.42 41.40
CA SER A 173 -42.26 -5.43 40.66
C SER A 173 -42.26 -5.76 39.18
N ILE A 174 -43.47 -6.01 38.64
CA ILE A 174 -43.69 -6.30 37.20
C ILE A 174 -43.14 -5.15 36.35
N GLY A 175 -43.37 -3.88 36.74
CA GLY A 175 -42.86 -2.73 36.02
C GLY A 175 -41.33 -2.69 35.94
N ARG A 176 -40.64 -3.04 37.03
CA ARG A 176 -39.16 -3.11 37.06
C ARG A 176 -38.62 -4.31 36.27
N ALA A 177 -39.33 -5.44 36.29
CA ALA A 177 -38.98 -6.61 35.49
C ALA A 177 -39.09 -6.31 33.99
N VAL A 178 -40.21 -5.73 33.54
CA VAL A 178 -40.43 -5.34 32.13
C VAL A 178 -39.37 -4.34 31.67
N LEU A 179 -39.06 -3.31 32.47
CA LEU A 179 -38.01 -2.35 32.14
C LEU A 179 -36.64 -3.02 31.99
N SER A 180 -36.31 -3.97 32.87
CA SER A 180 -35.03 -4.69 32.84
C SER A 180 -34.91 -5.57 31.58
N VAL A 181 -36.01 -6.23 31.17
CA VAL A 181 -36.07 -7.01 29.92
C VAL A 181 -35.91 -6.10 28.69
N LEU A 182 -36.57 -4.94 28.66
CA LEU A 182 -36.44 -3.99 27.55
C LEU A 182 -35.03 -3.41 27.44
N LEU A 183 -34.38 -3.11 28.57
CA LEU A 183 -32.97 -2.66 28.58
C LEU A 183 -32.03 -3.76 28.07
N PHE A 184 -32.26 -5.01 28.47
CA PHE A 184 -31.47 -6.14 27.99
C PHE A 184 -31.62 -6.35 26.48
N ALA A 185 -32.87 -6.49 26.00
CA ALA A 185 -33.16 -6.72 24.60
C ALA A 185 -32.70 -5.55 23.71
N GLY A 186 -32.94 -4.31 24.14
CA GLY A 186 -32.51 -3.12 23.42
C GLY A 186 -30.98 -3.01 23.33
N GLY A 187 -30.26 -3.31 24.41
CA GLY A 187 -28.80 -3.32 24.40
C GLY A 187 -28.20 -4.37 23.45
N VAL A 188 -28.77 -5.58 23.43
CA VAL A 188 -28.33 -6.66 22.52
C VAL A 188 -28.62 -6.32 21.06
N LEU A 189 -29.79 -5.77 20.75
CA LEU A 189 -30.14 -5.33 19.40
C LEU A 189 -29.21 -4.22 18.91
N ALA A 190 -28.94 -3.22 19.75
CA ALA A 190 -28.03 -2.12 19.41
C ALA A 190 -26.57 -2.57 19.19
N LEU A 191 -26.12 -3.63 19.88
CA LEU A 191 -24.79 -4.22 19.65
C LEU A 191 -24.66 -4.97 18.32
N ASN A 192 -25.78 -5.48 17.79
CA ASN A 192 -25.81 -6.17 16.50
C ASN A 192 -26.22 -5.28 15.32
N TRP A 193 -26.71 -4.06 15.57
CA TRP A 193 -27.05 -3.08 14.55
C TRP A 193 -25.82 -2.75 13.67
N GLY A 194 -25.96 -2.88 12.35
CA GLY A 194 -24.90 -2.58 11.36
C GLY A 194 -23.91 -3.72 11.09
N LYS A 195 -24.14 -4.94 11.59
CA LYS A 195 -23.37 -6.14 11.14
C LYS A 195 -23.91 -6.76 9.84
N GLU A 196 -25.14 -6.44 9.45
CA GLU A 196 -25.80 -7.02 8.26
C GLU A 196 -25.24 -6.50 6.92
N ASP A 197 -24.67 -5.29 6.90
CA ASP A 197 -24.11 -4.69 5.68
C ASP A 197 -22.77 -5.31 5.24
N ARG A 198 -22.27 -6.34 5.97
CA ARG A 198 -21.04 -7.07 5.63
C ARG A 198 -21.27 -8.26 4.69
N TRP A 199 -22.53 -8.57 4.36
CA TRP A 199 -22.91 -9.71 3.50
C TRP A 199 -23.48 -9.31 2.13
N ARG A 200 -23.26 -8.06 1.69
CA ARG A 200 -23.56 -7.61 0.31
C ARG A 200 -22.30 -7.18 -0.40
#